data_AF-F8NRC6-F1
#
_entry.id   AF-F8NRC6-F1
#
_cell.length_a   1.000
_cell.length_b   1.000
_cell.length_c   1.000
_cell.angle_alpha   90.00
_cell.angle_beta   90.00
_cell.angle_gamma   90.00
#
_symmetry.space_group_name_H-M   'P 1'
#
loop_
_entity.id
_entity.type
_entity.pdbx_description
1 polymer ?
#
loop_
_entity_poly.entity_id
_entity_poly.type
_entity_poly.pdbx_seq_one_letter_code
_entity_poly.pdbx_strand_id
1 'polypeptide(L)'
;MGNRPSVFQRTPEERLEAIWNGRKVGLSPEPPAGHLRVKFYVEYEKDYDLAVTWSVLVADFPLEPSGEFNFARVKRKWALESCQAIDPVRLIPFESQRPDVLSAIAVKVLTEETRELLIYEPSPSERTLKIREKRMRVVRRYEASVENAQEAIVHKVDAVANCLSSRPFQRAGVVTTRSWPNTIRRSLQYSVPSPHYSLVLGAIIILIILGEYSKYVKLFFDFISVIHSQIFIFF
;
A
#
# COMPACT_ATOMS: atom_id res chain seq x y z
N MET A 1 9.80 -23.61 -30.84
CA MET A 1 10.53 -23.02 -29.70
C MET A 1 9.63 -21.98 -29.06
N GLY A 2 9.08 -22.28 -27.88
CA GLY A 2 8.03 -21.45 -27.26
C GLY A 2 8.64 -20.35 -26.40
N ASN A 3 8.40 -19.08 -26.78
CA ASN A 3 8.63 -17.90 -25.95
C ASN A 3 7.73 -18.00 -24.71
N ARG A 4 8.26 -18.55 -23.62
CA ARG A 4 7.66 -18.34 -22.29
C ARG A 4 8.10 -16.94 -21.83
N PRO A 5 7.17 -16.06 -21.44
CA PRO A 5 7.53 -14.76 -20.91
C PRO A 5 8.35 -14.96 -19.64
N SER A 6 9.58 -14.42 -19.65
CA SER A 6 10.45 -14.36 -18.48
C SER A 6 9.72 -13.64 -17.34
N VAL A 7 9.81 -14.19 -16.12
CA VAL A 7 9.28 -13.59 -14.89
C VAL A 7 9.93 -12.22 -14.59
N PHE A 8 10.99 -11.86 -15.32
CA PHE A 8 11.69 -10.58 -15.26
C PHE A 8 11.41 -9.71 -16.50
N GLN A 9 10.14 -9.55 -16.88
CA GLN A 9 9.77 -8.57 -17.93
C GLN A 9 10.00 -7.12 -17.51
N ARG A 10 10.16 -6.87 -16.20
CA ARG A 10 10.39 -5.55 -15.64
C ARG A 10 11.72 -5.50 -14.92
N THR A 11 12.45 -4.40 -15.08
CA THR A 11 13.62 -4.14 -14.24
C THR A 11 13.18 -3.96 -12.77
N PRO A 12 14.07 -4.15 -11.79
CA PRO A 12 13.78 -3.86 -10.39
C PRO A 12 13.21 -2.45 -10.17
N GLU A 13 13.68 -1.47 -10.94
CA GLU A 13 13.21 -0.08 -10.95
C GLU A 13 11.77 0.01 -11.47
N GLU A 14 11.46 -0.59 -12.62
CA GLU A 14 10.09 -0.64 -13.16
C GLU A 14 9.13 -1.40 -12.24
N ARG A 15 9.64 -2.35 -11.44
CA ARG A 15 8.87 -3.08 -10.45
C ARG A 15 8.58 -2.21 -9.22
N LEU A 16 9.55 -1.44 -8.75
CA LEU A 16 9.37 -0.45 -7.67
C LEU A 16 8.43 0.67 -8.10
N GLU A 17 8.58 1.19 -9.31
CA GLU A 17 7.65 2.15 -9.90
C GLU A 17 6.25 1.57 -10.05
N ALA A 18 6.11 0.30 -10.46
CA ALA A 18 4.80 -0.35 -10.55
C ALA A 18 4.17 -0.63 -9.19
N ILE A 19 4.97 -0.90 -8.14
CA ILE A 19 4.47 -1.01 -6.76
C ILE A 19 4.08 0.36 -6.22
N TRP A 20 4.83 1.41 -6.56
CA TRP A 20 4.58 2.78 -6.10
C TRP A 20 3.40 3.42 -6.84
N ASN A 21 3.36 3.32 -8.16
CA ASN A 21 2.17 3.63 -8.96
C ASN A 21 1.00 2.70 -8.60
N GLY A 22 1.31 1.46 -8.21
CA GLY A 22 0.38 0.51 -7.61
C GLY A 22 -0.12 0.90 -6.22
N ARG A 23 0.52 1.82 -5.49
CA ARG A 23 -0.04 2.39 -4.25
C ARG A 23 -1.10 3.46 -4.53
N LYS A 24 -1.24 3.94 -5.79
CA LYS A 24 -2.45 4.64 -6.25
C LYS A 24 -3.65 3.70 -6.39
N VAL A 25 -3.46 2.37 -6.31
CA VAL A 25 -4.54 1.37 -6.45
C VAL A 25 -5.52 1.56 -5.30
N GLY A 26 -6.61 2.25 -5.60
CA GLY A 26 -7.72 2.51 -4.69
C GLY A 26 -8.26 3.93 -4.76
N LEU A 27 -7.48 4.89 -5.24
CA LEU A 27 -8.00 6.25 -5.45
C LEU A 27 -8.62 6.35 -6.85
N SER A 28 -9.85 6.86 -6.88
CA SER A 28 -10.55 7.25 -8.11
C SER A 28 -9.68 8.23 -8.90
N PRO A 29 -9.69 8.24 -10.25
CA PRO A 29 -8.98 9.25 -11.03
C PRO A 29 -9.39 10.67 -10.62
N GLU A 30 -10.66 10.86 -10.26
CA GLU A 30 -11.20 12.14 -9.77
C GLU A 30 -11.50 12.07 -8.27
N PRO A 31 -11.17 13.13 -7.51
CA PRO A 31 -11.59 13.21 -6.11
C PRO A 31 -13.13 13.28 -6.02
N PRO A 32 -13.74 12.75 -4.96
CA PRO A 32 -15.18 12.89 -4.74
C PRO A 32 -15.63 14.36 -4.74
N ALA A 33 -16.90 14.62 -5.04
CA ALA A 33 -17.45 15.97 -4.98
C ALA A 33 -17.23 16.60 -3.58
N GLY A 34 -16.84 17.88 -3.57
CA GLY A 34 -16.49 18.60 -2.33
C GLY A 34 -15.17 18.12 -1.68
N HIS A 35 -14.36 17.32 -2.37
CA HIS A 35 -13.04 16.91 -1.90
C HIS A 35 -11.93 17.51 -2.78
N LEU A 36 -10.78 17.68 -2.16
CA LEU A 36 -9.54 18.10 -2.78
C LEU A 36 -8.52 16.97 -2.67
N ARG A 37 -7.91 16.60 -3.79
CA ARG A 37 -6.78 15.68 -3.79
C ARG A 37 -5.53 16.42 -3.37
N VAL A 38 -4.83 15.89 -2.37
CA VAL A 38 -3.62 16.48 -1.83
C VAL A 38 -2.45 15.52 -2.06
N LYS A 39 -1.36 16.07 -2.59
CA LYS A 39 -0.07 15.43 -2.80
C LYS A 39 0.95 16.01 -1.85
N PHE A 40 1.49 15.17 -0.96
CA PHE A 40 2.52 15.57 -0.02
C PHE A 40 3.90 15.11 -0.48
N TYR A 41 4.79 16.06 -0.66
CA TYR A 41 6.21 15.86 -0.94
C TYR A 41 6.97 15.81 0.39
N VAL A 42 7.55 14.64 0.70
CA VAL A 42 8.34 14.46 1.94
C VAL A 42 9.62 15.29 1.90
N GLU A 43 10.24 15.35 0.72
CA GLU A 43 11.45 16.12 0.45
C GLU A 43 11.10 17.15 -0.61
N TYR A 44 11.03 18.42 -0.20
CA TYR A 44 10.86 19.54 -1.11
C TYR A 44 12.03 20.49 -0.89
N GLU A 45 12.84 20.64 -1.92
CA GLU A 45 13.87 21.66 -2.01
C GLU A 45 13.51 22.61 -3.14
N LYS A 46 13.76 23.90 -2.93
CA LYS A 46 13.59 24.91 -3.96
C LYS A 46 14.50 24.53 -5.14
N ASP A 47 13.97 24.62 -6.36
CA ASP A 47 14.66 24.28 -7.62
C ASP A 47 14.71 22.77 -7.98
N TYR A 48 14.08 21.88 -7.20
CA TYR A 48 13.91 20.49 -7.62
C TYR A 48 12.79 20.33 -8.65
N ASP A 49 13.05 19.45 -9.62
CA ASP A 49 12.01 18.98 -10.53
C ASP A 49 11.01 18.10 -9.78
N LEU A 50 9.78 18.61 -9.63
CA LEU A 50 8.67 17.88 -8.98
C LEU A 50 8.31 16.58 -9.71
N ALA A 51 8.72 16.41 -10.98
CA ALA A 51 8.55 15.16 -11.71
C ALA A 51 9.48 14.05 -11.22
N VAL A 52 10.63 14.40 -10.62
CA VAL A 52 11.70 13.46 -10.22
C VAL A 52 11.63 13.12 -8.73
N THR A 53 10.78 13.77 -7.94
CA THR A 53 10.78 13.58 -6.47
C THR A 53 10.02 12.32 -6.05
N TRP A 54 10.71 11.38 -5.40
CA TRP A 54 10.28 9.98 -5.18
C TRP A 54 9.44 9.71 -3.93
N SER A 55 8.76 10.68 -3.36
CA SER A 55 7.96 10.43 -2.15
C SER A 55 6.69 11.28 -2.09
N VAL A 56 5.70 10.90 -2.90
CA VAL A 56 4.37 11.53 -2.89
C VAL A 56 3.36 10.67 -2.14
N LEU A 57 2.95 11.09 -0.94
CA LEU A 57 1.72 10.58 -0.33
C LEU A 57 0.53 11.27 -0.99
N VAL A 58 -0.49 10.50 -1.36
CA VAL A 58 -1.71 11.03 -2.00
C VAL A 58 -2.92 10.67 -1.16
N ALA A 59 -3.79 11.65 -0.91
CA ALA A 59 -5.10 11.40 -0.32
C ALA A 59 -6.11 12.48 -0.69
N ASP A 60 -7.38 12.09 -0.70
CA ASP A 60 -8.49 13.02 -0.86
C ASP A 60 -8.95 13.53 0.51
N PHE A 61 -9.24 14.83 0.60
CA PHE A 61 -9.64 15.50 1.82
C PHE A 61 -10.89 16.35 1.58
N PRO A 62 -11.88 16.33 2.48
CA PRO A 62 -13.08 17.15 2.34
C PRO A 62 -12.75 18.63 2.51
N LEU A 63 -13.28 19.46 1.61
CA LEU A 63 -13.32 20.92 1.72
C LEU A 63 -14.37 21.33 2.76
N GLU A 64 -14.22 22.54 3.29
CA GLU A 64 -15.29 23.18 4.07
C GLU A 64 -16.42 23.62 3.12
N PRO A 65 -17.67 23.80 3.61
CA PRO A 65 -18.79 24.23 2.78
C PRO A 65 -18.56 25.57 2.04
N SER A 66 -17.69 26.43 2.59
CA SER A 66 -17.24 27.68 1.96
C SER A 66 -16.26 27.49 0.80
N GLY A 67 -15.80 26.26 0.54
CA GLY A 67 -14.73 25.93 -0.40
C GLY A 67 -13.33 26.13 0.18
N GLU A 68 -13.20 26.50 1.45
CA GLU A 68 -11.91 26.61 2.13
C GLU A 68 -11.29 25.24 2.41
N PHE A 69 -9.97 25.22 2.52
CA PHE A 69 -9.21 24.01 2.85
C PHE A 69 -8.45 24.17 4.16
N ASN A 70 -8.65 23.26 5.10
CA ASN A 70 -8.03 23.29 6.43
C ASN A 70 -6.93 22.23 6.55
N PHE A 71 -5.70 22.69 6.78
CA PHE A 71 -4.52 21.85 6.92
C PHE A 71 -4.52 20.97 8.18
N ALA A 72 -5.33 21.27 9.20
CA ALA A 72 -5.38 20.46 10.42
C ALA A 72 -5.72 18.98 10.15
N ARG A 73 -6.57 18.71 9.15
CA ARG A 73 -6.93 17.33 8.75
C ARG A 73 -5.74 16.61 8.11
N VAL A 74 -4.97 17.31 7.30
CA VAL A 74 -3.75 16.83 6.64
C VAL A 74 -2.68 16.52 7.69
N LYS A 75 -2.38 17.49 8.57
CA LYS A 75 -1.40 17.35 9.65
C LYS A 75 -1.70 16.15 10.54
N ARG A 76 -2.98 15.95 10.91
CA ARG A 76 -3.39 14.79 11.70
C ARG A 76 -3.22 13.47 10.94
N LYS A 77 -3.65 13.42 9.67
CA LYS A 77 -3.61 12.18 8.86
C LYS A 77 -2.18 11.69 8.61
N TRP A 78 -1.24 12.61 8.40
CA TRP A 78 0.16 12.27 8.08
C TRP A 78 1.13 12.54 9.24
N ALA A 79 0.62 12.86 10.42
CA ALA A 79 1.41 13.21 11.61
C ALA A 79 2.48 14.29 11.32
N LEU A 80 2.05 15.37 10.65
CA LEU A 80 2.87 16.54 10.35
C LEU A 80 2.77 17.56 11.49
N GLU A 81 3.89 18.21 11.81
CA GLU A 81 3.91 19.35 12.74
C GLU A 81 3.36 20.61 12.05
N SER A 82 3.82 20.82 10.82
CA SER A 82 3.45 21.92 9.95
C SER A 82 3.24 21.39 8.53
N CYS A 83 2.56 22.17 7.70
CA CYS A 83 2.57 21.93 6.26
C CYS A 83 2.27 23.23 5.54
N GLN A 84 2.79 23.34 4.32
CA GLN A 84 2.63 24.52 3.48
C GLN A 84 2.32 24.08 2.05
N ALA A 85 1.45 24.83 1.37
CA ALA A 85 1.15 24.59 -0.03
C ALA A 85 2.30 25.06 -0.93
N ILE A 86 2.41 24.44 -2.10
CA ILE A 86 3.36 24.81 -3.15
C ILE A 86 2.55 25.41 -4.30
N ASP A 87 2.98 26.57 -4.80
CA ASP A 87 2.49 27.11 -6.07
C ASP A 87 3.01 26.24 -7.22
N PRO A 88 2.15 25.52 -7.96
CA PRO A 88 2.60 24.57 -8.98
C PRO A 88 3.25 25.26 -10.18
N VAL A 89 2.94 26.53 -10.45
CA VAL A 89 3.48 27.28 -11.60
C VAL A 89 4.87 27.81 -11.27
N ARG A 90 5.02 28.36 -10.07
CA ARG A 90 6.26 29.02 -9.64
C ARG A 90 7.21 28.09 -8.91
N LEU A 91 6.73 26.92 -8.48
CA LEU A 91 7.46 25.95 -7.66
C LEU A 91 8.05 26.60 -6.40
N ILE A 92 7.29 27.49 -5.76
CA ILE A 92 7.65 28.14 -4.50
C ILE A 92 6.60 27.88 -3.41
N PRO A 93 6.97 27.97 -2.13
CA PRO A 93 5.99 27.93 -1.05
C PRO A 93 4.95 29.03 -1.18
N PHE A 94 3.68 28.66 -1.06
CA PHE A 94 2.57 29.60 -1.02
C PHE A 94 2.39 30.12 0.40
N GLU A 95 2.39 31.44 0.57
CA GLU A 95 2.17 32.09 1.86
C GLU A 95 0.70 32.46 2.02
N SER A 96 -0.01 31.73 2.90
CA SER A 96 -1.36 32.08 3.30
C SER A 96 -1.34 33.09 4.43
N GLN A 97 -2.26 34.06 4.41
CA GLN A 97 -2.50 34.95 5.55
C GLN A 97 -2.93 34.19 6.81
N ARG A 98 -3.57 33.02 6.64
CA ARG A 98 -3.92 32.10 7.74
C ARG A 98 -3.08 30.83 7.59
N PRO A 99 -2.13 30.56 8.50
CA PRO A 99 -1.18 29.45 8.35
C PRO A 99 -1.83 28.07 8.11
N ASP A 100 -2.99 27.83 8.73
CA ASP A 100 -3.66 26.53 8.69
C ASP A 100 -4.87 26.47 7.73
N VAL A 101 -5.17 27.54 7.00
CA VAL A 101 -6.34 27.59 6.12
C VAL A 101 -6.01 28.25 4.78
N LEU A 102 -6.38 27.57 3.69
CA LEU A 102 -6.43 28.17 2.36
C LEU A 102 -7.84 28.67 2.06
N SER A 103 -7.93 29.89 1.54
CA SER A 103 -9.20 30.42 1.03
C SER A 103 -9.65 29.64 -0.21
N ALA A 104 -10.94 29.66 -0.52
CA ALA A 104 -11.48 29.01 -1.73
C ALA A 104 -10.80 29.52 -3.02
N ILE A 105 -10.43 30.82 -3.05
CA ILE A 105 -9.69 31.41 -4.18
C ILE A 105 -8.28 30.82 -4.27
N ALA A 106 -7.56 30.72 -3.14
CA ALA A 106 -6.23 30.13 -3.12
C ALA A 106 -6.27 28.66 -3.56
N VAL A 107 -7.25 27.88 -3.08
CA VAL A 107 -7.45 26.49 -3.51
C VAL A 107 -7.65 26.43 -5.03
N LYS A 108 -8.53 27.28 -5.58
CA LYS A 108 -8.79 27.32 -7.03
C LYS A 108 -7.52 27.63 -7.83
N VAL A 109 -6.76 28.66 -7.44
CA VAL A 109 -5.53 29.07 -8.15
C VAL A 109 -4.46 27.97 -8.06
N LEU A 110 -4.23 27.41 -6.88
CA LEU A 110 -3.18 26.40 -6.65
C LEU A 110 -3.50 25.04 -7.30
N THR A 111 -4.73 24.82 -7.76
CA THR A 111 -5.16 23.54 -8.37
C THR A 111 -5.65 23.69 -9.80
N GLU A 112 -5.55 24.87 -10.40
CA GLU A 112 -6.10 25.14 -11.74
C GLU A 112 -5.46 24.25 -12.81
N GLU A 113 -4.14 24.09 -12.77
CA GLU A 113 -3.40 23.30 -13.76
C GLU A 113 -3.36 21.81 -13.41
N THR A 114 -3.14 21.48 -12.14
CA THR A 114 -2.85 20.12 -11.68
C THR A 114 -4.10 19.36 -11.21
N ARG A 115 -5.18 20.07 -10.87
CA ARG A 115 -6.37 19.56 -10.14
C ARG A 115 -6.05 18.96 -8.76
N GLU A 116 -4.84 19.18 -8.26
CA GLU A 116 -4.34 18.59 -7.03
C GLU A 116 -3.56 19.63 -6.25
N LEU A 117 -3.77 19.68 -4.93
CA LEU A 117 -3.02 20.57 -4.06
C LEU A 117 -1.67 19.92 -3.69
N LEU A 118 -0.59 20.59 -4.07
CA LEU A 118 0.76 20.17 -3.73
C LEU A 118 1.16 20.79 -2.39
N ILE A 119 1.69 19.98 -1.49
CA ILE A 119 2.14 20.45 -0.17
C ILE A 119 3.47 19.81 0.24
N TYR A 120 4.13 20.43 1.19
CA TYR A 120 5.30 19.89 1.89
C TYR A 120 5.29 20.29 3.37
N GLU A 121 6.21 19.75 4.15
CA GLU A 121 6.41 20.12 5.54
C GLU A 121 7.69 20.94 5.69
N PRO A 122 7.60 22.23 6.03
CA PRO A 122 8.79 23.04 6.25
C PRO A 122 9.45 22.66 7.58
N SER A 123 10.69 22.19 7.50
CA SER A 123 11.63 22.01 8.61
C SER A 123 11.01 21.36 9.86
N PRO A 124 10.65 20.06 9.82
CA PRO A 124 10.13 19.36 10.98
C PRO A 124 11.14 19.39 12.14
N SER A 125 10.65 19.48 13.37
CA SER A 125 11.51 19.52 14.56
C SER A 125 12.33 18.23 14.71
N GLU A 126 13.51 18.34 15.33
CA GLU A 126 14.37 17.18 15.62
C GLU A 126 13.62 16.10 16.43
N ARG A 127 12.71 16.53 17.32
CA ARG A 127 11.86 15.62 18.10
C ARG A 127 10.96 14.81 17.17
N THR A 128 10.31 15.45 16.20
CA THR A 128 9.45 14.75 15.24
C THR A 128 10.24 13.85 14.31
N LEU A 129 11.40 14.28 13.85
CA LEU A 129 12.31 13.44 13.07
C LEU A 129 12.68 12.15 13.84
N LYS A 130 13.06 12.25 15.12
CA LYS A 130 13.35 11.08 15.98
C LYS A 130 12.15 10.15 16.14
N ILE A 131 10.96 10.71 16.34
CA ILE A 131 9.72 9.92 16.46
C ILE A 131 9.44 9.18 15.15
N ARG A 132 9.55 9.86 14.01
CA ARG A 132 9.35 9.26 12.68
C ARG A 132 10.38 8.19 12.36
N GLU A 133 11.64 8.43 12.67
CA GLU A 133 12.69 7.44 12.51
C GLU A 133 12.41 6.18 13.35
N LYS A 134 11.95 6.36 14.59
CA LYS A 134 11.53 5.23 15.44
C LYS A 134 10.36 4.46 14.82
N ARG A 135 9.36 5.15 14.27
CA ARG A 135 8.23 4.52 13.55
C ARG A 135 8.71 3.76 12.32
N MET A 136 9.59 4.35 11.52
CA MET A 136 10.16 3.71 10.33
C MET A 136 10.97 2.46 10.67
N ARG A 137 11.67 2.43 11.82
CA ARG A 137 12.33 1.19 12.29
C ARG A 137 11.34 0.06 12.55
N VAL A 138 10.15 0.37 13.08
CA VAL A 138 9.10 -0.65 13.29
C VAL A 138 8.55 -1.14 11.96
N VAL A 139 8.26 -0.23 11.04
CA VAL A 139 7.79 -0.57 9.68
C VAL A 139 8.79 -1.49 8.97
N ARG A 140 10.09 -1.12 8.96
CA ARG A 140 11.14 -1.95 8.34
C ARG A 140 11.25 -3.35 8.95
N ARG A 141 11.13 -3.47 10.28
CA ARG A 141 11.11 -4.78 10.95
C ARG A 141 9.91 -5.61 10.56
N TYR A 142 8.75 -4.97 10.44
CA TYR A 142 7.53 -5.64 9.99
C TYR A 142 7.67 -6.10 8.53
N GLU A 143 8.12 -5.23 7.63
CA GLU A 143 8.36 -5.57 6.21
C GLU A 143 9.32 -6.76 6.08
N ALA A 144 10.47 -6.72 6.75
CA ALA A 144 11.42 -7.84 6.77
C ALA A 144 10.79 -9.13 7.33
N SER A 145 9.91 -9.03 8.34
CA SER A 145 9.22 -10.20 8.89
C SER A 145 8.21 -10.79 7.88
N VAL A 146 7.52 -9.94 7.13
CA VAL A 146 6.61 -10.36 6.05
C VAL A 146 7.38 -11.02 4.92
N GLU A 147 8.50 -10.45 4.49
CA GLU A 147 9.37 -11.02 3.46
C GLU A 147 9.90 -12.40 3.87
N ASN A 148 10.47 -12.51 5.07
CA ASN A 148 10.94 -13.79 5.62
C ASN A 148 9.81 -14.84 5.69
N ALA A 149 8.59 -14.43 6.07
CA ALA A 149 7.45 -15.32 6.12
C ALA A 149 7.02 -15.77 4.71
N GLN A 150 7.04 -14.87 3.73
CA GLN A 150 6.76 -15.19 2.33
C GLN A 150 7.78 -16.19 1.77
N GLU A 151 9.07 -15.96 2.00
CA GLU A 151 10.14 -16.89 1.58
C GLU A 151 9.98 -18.27 2.21
N ALA A 152 9.68 -18.34 3.52
CA ALA A 152 9.46 -19.60 4.21
C ALA A 152 8.24 -20.36 3.67
N ILE A 153 7.16 -19.65 3.29
CA ILE A 153 5.98 -20.26 2.67
C ILE A 153 6.34 -20.81 1.29
N VAL A 154 7.03 -20.04 0.45
CA VAL A 154 7.46 -20.47 -0.90
C VAL A 154 8.31 -21.74 -0.80
N HIS A 155 9.31 -21.75 0.07
CA HIS A 155 10.17 -22.94 0.26
C HIS A 155 9.40 -24.18 0.72
N LYS A 156 8.40 -24.01 1.60
CA LYS A 156 7.54 -25.13 2.02
C LYS A 156 6.66 -25.65 0.89
N VAL A 157 6.09 -24.76 0.08
CA VAL A 157 5.29 -25.14 -1.10
C VAL A 157 6.14 -25.94 -2.08
N ASP A 158 7.36 -25.49 -2.35
CA ASP A 158 8.30 -26.20 -3.22
C ASP A 158 8.68 -27.57 -2.67
N ALA A 159 8.92 -27.69 -1.36
CA ALA A 159 9.19 -28.97 -0.70
C ALA A 159 8.01 -29.95 -0.84
N VAL A 160 6.77 -29.48 -0.65
CA VAL A 160 5.56 -30.30 -0.85
C VAL A 160 5.41 -30.72 -2.30
N ALA A 161 5.60 -29.80 -3.26
CA ALA A 161 5.53 -30.09 -4.69
C ALA A 161 6.57 -31.15 -5.11
N ASN A 162 7.80 -31.03 -4.62
CA ASN A 162 8.87 -31.99 -4.86
C ASN A 162 8.56 -33.37 -4.25
N CYS A 163 8.03 -33.42 -3.02
CA CYS A 163 7.56 -34.67 -2.40
C CYS A 163 6.42 -35.33 -3.19
N LEU A 164 5.49 -34.56 -3.75
CA LEU A 164 4.40 -35.10 -4.58
C LEU A 164 4.90 -35.63 -5.93
N SER A 165 5.91 -34.99 -6.51
CA SER A 165 6.51 -35.41 -7.79
C SER A 165 7.37 -36.68 -7.69
N SER A 166 7.95 -36.94 -6.51
CA SER A 166 8.88 -38.06 -6.27
C SER A 166 8.19 -39.34 -5.80
N ARG A 167 6.93 -39.27 -5.35
CA ARG A 167 6.15 -40.46 -5.06
C ARG A 167 5.60 -41.03 -6.36
N PRO A 168 5.93 -42.28 -6.74
CA PRO A 168 5.21 -42.94 -7.81
C PRO A 168 3.76 -43.06 -7.36
N PHE A 169 2.90 -42.22 -7.93
CA PHE A 169 1.46 -42.29 -7.74
C PHE A 169 1.02 -43.60 -8.39
N GLN A 170 1.19 -44.71 -7.66
CA GLN A 170 0.70 -46.01 -8.07
C GLN A 170 -0.79 -45.84 -8.34
N ARG A 171 -1.20 -46.22 -9.56
CA ARG A 171 -2.56 -46.22 -10.09
C ARG A 171 -3.56 -46.77 -9.06
N ALA A 172 -4.09 -45.91 -8.20
CA ALA A 172 -5.32 -46.14 -7.48
C ALA A 172 -6.31 -45.15 -8.07
N GLY A 173 -7.34 -45.70 -8.73
CA GLY A 173 -8.51 -45.07 -9.35
C GLY A 173 -8.53 -43.54 -9.47
N VAL A 174 -8.59 -43.06 -10.71
CA VAL A 174 -8.88 -41.67 -11.10
C VAL A 174 -10.01 -41.10 -10.22
N VAL A 175 -9.65 -40.29 -9.21
CA VAL A 175 -10.62 -39.45 -8.50
C VAL A 175 -10.93 -38.29 -9.45
N THR A 176 -11.98 -38.48 -10.26
CA THR A 176 -12.49 -37.44 -11.14
C THR A 176 -12.89 -36.22 -10.33
N THR A 177 -12.55 -35.02 -10.80
CA THR A 177 -12.78 -33.68 -10.21
C THR A 177 -14.26 -33.31 -9.97
N ARG A 178 -15.20 -34.25 -10.07
CA ARG A 178 -16.64 -34.04 -9.86
C ARG A 178 -17.06 -33.88 -8.39
N SER A 179 -16.19 -34.13 -7.41
CA SER A 179 -16.54 -34.06 -5.99
C SER A 179 -16.12 -32.77 -5.27
N TRP A 180 -15.66 -31.74 -5.98
CA TRP A 180 -15.34 -30.47 -5.32
C TRP A 180 -16.62 -29.80 -4.84
N PRO A 181 -16.74 -29.46 -3.54
CA PRO A 181 -17.89 -28.71 -3.05
C PRO A 181 -17.99 -27.35 -3.78
N ASN A 182 -19.18 -27.02 -4.29
CA ASN A 182 -19.44 -25.79 -5.05
C ASN A 182 -19.01 -24.50 -4.30
N THR A 183 -18.88 -24.58 -2.97
CA THR A 183 -18.42 -23.50 -2.09
C THR A 183 -16.98 -23.07 -2.39
N ILE A 184 -16.05 -24.02 -2.62
CA ILE A 184 -14.63 -23.72 -2.88
C ILE A 184 -14.44 -23.07 -4.25
N ARG A 185 -15.23 -23.52 -5.23
CA ARG A 185 -15.18 -23.00 -6.61
C ARG A 185 -15.64 -21.53 -6.68
N ARG A 186 -16.61 -21.13 -5.84
CA ARG A 186 -17.09 -19.74 -5.76
C ARG A 186 -16.10 -18.82 -5.03
N SER A 187 -15.41 -19.28 -3.99
CA SER A 187 -14.43 -18.48 -3.24
C SER A 187 -13.23 -18.04 -4.10
N LEU A 188 -12.79 -18.87 -5.05
CA LEU A 188 -11.72 -18.54 -6.00
C LEU A 188 -12.17 -17.58 -7.11
N GLN A 189 -13.47 -17.48 -7.40
CA GLN A 189 -14.01 -16.63 -8.46
C GLN A 189 -14.23 -15.16 -8.05
N TYR A 190 -14.27 -14.85 -6.74
CA TYR A 190 -14.62 -13.51 -6.22
C TYR A 190 -13.52 -12.81 -5.43
N SER A 191 -12.28 -13.29 -5.49
CA SER A 191 -11.18 -12.70 -4.72
C SER A 191 -10.42 -11.65 -5.52
N VAL A 192 -10.77 -10.37 -5.35
CA VAL A 192 -9.83 -9.27 -5.55
C VAL A 192 -9.50 -8.68 -4.17
N PRO A 193 -8.33 -9.03 -3.63
CA PRO A 193 -7.51 -7.99 -3.02
C PRO A 193 -6.03 -8.16 -3.38
N SER A 194 -5.23 -7.13 -3.09
CA SER A 194 -3.76 -7.05 -3.17
C SER A 194 -3.04 -8.40 -3.38
N PRO A 195 -2.11 -8.51 -4.36
CA PRO A 195 -1.50 -9.78 -4.76
C PRO A 195 -0.89 -10.58 -3.59
N HIS A 196 -0.45 -9.90 -2.54
CA HIS A 196 0.10 -10.50 -1.32
C HIS A 196 -0.96 -11.24 -0.46
N TYR A 197 -2.21 -10.76 -0.41
CA TYR A 197 -3.29 -11.41 0.33
C TYR A 197 -3.82 -12.64 -0.40
N SER A 198 -3.87 -12.62 -1.74
CA SER A 198 -4.37 -13.77 -2.52
C SER A 198 -3.47 -15.00 -2.44
N LEU A 199 -2.14 -14.79 -2.36
CA LEU A 199 -1.17 -15.88 -2.23
C LEU A 199 -1.19 -16.52 -0.85
N VAL A 200 -1.29 -15.71 0.21
CA VAL A 200 -1.39 -16.21 1.59
C VAL A 200 -2.73 -16.93 1.80
N LEU A 201 -3.84 -16.36 1.32
CA LEU A 201 -5.15 -17.01 1.40
C LEU A 201 -5.19 -18.29 0.55
N GLY A 202 -4.59 -18.28 -0.65
CA GLY A 202 -4.45 -19.45 -1.50
C GLY A 202 -3.64 -20.56 -0.86
N ALA A 203 -2.49 -20.23 -0.25
CA ALA A 203 -1.66 -21.18 0.49
C ALA A 203 -2.39 -21.75 1.72
N ILE A 204 -3.11 -20.91 2.47
CA ILE A 204 -3.95 -21.34 3.60
C ILE A 204 -5.06 -22.27 3.11
N ILE A 205 -5.75 -21.95 2.02
CA ILE A 205 -6.79 -22.81 1.43
C ILE A 205 -6.19 -24.14 0.97
N ILE A 206 -5.00 -24.14 0.36
CA ILE A 206 -4.29 -25.37 -0.04
C ILE A 206 -3.92 -26.21 1.21
N LEU A 207 -3.39 -25.60 2.27
CA LEU A 207 -3.06 -26.29 3.51
C LEU A 207 -4.30 -26.83 4.24
N ILE A 208 -5.41 -26.09 4.18
CA ILE A 208 -6.74 -26.49 4.65
C ILE A 208 -7.23 -27.72 3.87
N ILE A 209 -7.12 -27.70 2.54
CA ILE A 209 -7.54 -28.80 1.66
C ILE A 209 -6.68 -30.05 1.89
N LEU A 210 -5.39 -29.89 2.22
CA LEU A 210 -4.46 -30.99 2.49
C LEU A 210 -4.63 -31.64 3.88
N GLY A 211 -5.59 -31.20 4.71
CA GLY A 211 -5.94 -31.87 5.96
C GLY A 211 -4.99 -31.65 7.13
N GLU A 212 -3.95 -30.81 6.98
CA GLU A 212 -3.01 -30.45 8.07
C GLU A 212 -3.54 -29.29 8.95
N TYR A 213 -4.84 -29.25 9.17
CA TYR A 213 -5.56 -28.09 9.73
C TYR A 213 -5.08 -27.69 11.14
N SER A 214 -4.70 -28.63 12.00
CA SER A 214 -4.51 -28.34 13.44
C SER A 214 -3.22 -27.58 13.76
N LYS A 215 -2.17 -27.69 12.94
CA LYS A 215 -0.86 -27.06 13.21
C LYS A 215 -0.78 -25.62 12.70
N TYR A 216 -1.49 -25.29 11.62
CA TYR A 216 -1.36 -24.00 10.95
C TYR A 216 -2.42 -22.97 11.37
N VAL A 217 -3.53 -23.41 11.98
CA VAL A 217 -4.54 -22.51 12.55
C VAL A 217 -3.96 -21.61 13.64
N LYS A 218 -3.10 -22.16 14.51
CA LYS A 218 -2.45 -21.36 15.55
C LYS A 218 -1.51 -20.29 14.97
N LEU A 219 -0.68 -20.66 13.99
CA LEU A 219 0.18 -19.72 13.25
C LEU A 219 -0.62 -18.62 12.53
N PHE A 220 -1.78 -18.96 11.97
CA PHE A 220 -2.66 -18.00 11.32
C PHE A 220 -3.30 -17.03 12.34
N PHE A 221 -3.78 -17.53 13.48
CA PHE A 221 -4.32 -16.67 14.53
C PHE A 221 -3.24 -15.84 15.22
N ASP A 222 -2.02 -16.36 15.40
CA ASP A 222 -0.88 -15.60 15.90
C ASP A 222 -0.49 -14.49 14.90
N PHE A 223 -0.52 -14.79 13.59
CA PHE A 223 -0.31 -13.81 12.52
C PHE A 223 -1.38 -12.71 12.51
N ILE A 224 -2.67 -13.08 12.58
CA ILE A 224 -3.77 -12.11 12.68
C ILE A 224 -3.70 -11.32 13.99
N SER A 225 -3.35 -11.94 15.10
CA SER A 225 -3.19 -11.29 16.41
C SER A 225 -2.06 -10.27 16.38
N VAL A 226 -0.92 -10.59 15.77
CA VAL A 226 0.19 -9.64 15.57
C VAL A 226 -0.25 -8.47 14.68
N ILE A 227 -1.00 -8.73 13.61
CA ILE A 227 -1.55 -7.68 12.75
C ILE A 227 -2.52 -6.77 13.52
N HIS A 228 -3.46 -7.34 14.29
CA HIS A 228 -4.46 -6.59 15.05
C HIS A 228 -3.83 -5.76 16.18
N SER A 229 -2.83 -6.32 16.88
CA SER A 229 -2.12 -5.66 17.97
C SER A 229 -1.30 -4.46 17.49
N GLN A 230 -0.75 -4.56 16.28
CA GLN A 230 0.09 -3.52 15.70
C GLN A 230 -0.77 -2.40 15.09
N ILE A 231 -1.88 -2.72 14.43
CA ILE A 231 -2.82 -1.72 13.86
C ILE A 231 -3.34 -0.75 14.94
N PHE A 232 -3.57 -1.22 16.16
CA PHE A 232 -4.00 -0.37 17.29
C PHE A 232 -2.92 0.58 17.82
N ILE A 233 -1.64 0.38 17.49
CA ILE A 233 -0.55 1.30 17.84
C ILE A 233 -0.43 2.44 16.81
N PHE A 234 -1.09 2.32 15.66
CA PHE A 234 -1.01 3.27 14.55
C PHE A 234 -2.19 4.25 14.43
N PHE A 235 -3.21 4.16 15.31
CA PHE A 235 -4.31 5.12 15.44
C PHE A 235 -4.30 5.77 16.82
#